data_AF-A0AAD7TLG7-F1
#
_entry.id   AF-A0AAD7TLG7-F1
#
_cell.length_a   1.000
_cell.length_b   1.000
_cell.length_c   1.000
_cell.angle_alpha   90.00
_cell.angle_beta   90.00
_cell.angle_gamma   90.00
#
_symmetry.space_group_name_H-M   'P 1'
#
loop_
_entity.id
_entity.type
_entity.pdbx_description
1 polymer ?
#
loop_
_entity_poly.entity_id
_entity_poly.type
_entity_poly.pdbx_seq_one_letter_code
_entity_poly.pdbx_strand_id
1 'polypeptide(L)'
;MASAPRWVEAINKALSHPDNKGKIIYQVATVDASTAPHARSQVHRAFMNPEGRPDLPLLVTSTDVRTPKVAQLRVNQRVELAWWMEGSQDQFRISGFAHIHPSPAAPGDASQPTPIPAEAAALKALEATTFDWEAKRLEIFNKMSPSMRASWCVPRAPGSKLDSYEEQKKWPREVPLEPQNGEDEKNLEMAKSNFALMLIEPISVDWVELGIQPNRRTIFTREGEKWTEQLAIP
;
A
#
# COMPACT_ATOMS: atom_id res chain seq x y z
N MET A 1 22.34 -14.14 -11.40
CA MET A 1 21.00 -14.26 -10.79
C MET A 1 20.50 -12.87 -10.48
N ALA A 2 19.23 -12.56 -10.73
CA ALA A 2 18.64 -11.28 -10.37
C ALA A 2 18.67 -11.11 -8.83
N SER A 3 18.91 -9.89 -8.36
CA SER A 3 18.95 -9.55 -6.93
C SER A 3 18.02 -8.37 -6.66
N ALA A 4 17.58 -8.24 -5.41
CA ALA A 4 16.83 -7.05 -5.00
C ALA A 4 17.68 -5.78 -5.21
N PRO A 5 17.07 -4.67 -5.67
CA PRO A 5 17.78 -3.41 -5.80
C PRO A 5 18.17 -2.88 -4.41
N ARG A 6 19.32 -2.20 -4.34
CA ARG A 6 19.93 -1.76 -3.06
C ARG A 6 19.03 -0.85 -2.23
N TRP A 7 18.10 -0.12 -2.85
CA TRP A 7 17.14 0.70 -2.10
C TRP A 7 16.21 -0.13 -1.19
N VAL A 8 15.94 -1.40 -1.50
CA VAL A 8 15.18 -2.30 -0.60
C VAL A 8 15.97 -2.56 0.68
N GLU A 9 17.27 -2.83 0.54
CA GLU A 9 18.19 -2.99 1.67
C GLU A 9 18.26 -1.69 2.50
N ALA A 10 18.35 -0.53 1.84
CA ALA A 10 18.37 0.77 2.50
C ALA A 10 17.11 1.00 3.36
N ILE A 11 15.92 0.73 2.83
CA ILE A 11 14.66 0.84 3.60
C ILE A 11 14.65 -0.15 4.77
N ASN A 12 15.03 -1.41 4.56
CA ASN A 12 15.05 -2.41 5.63
C ASN A 12 16.05 -2.05 6.73
N LYS A 13 17.22 -1.50 6.36
CA LYS A 13 18.21 -1.00 7.31
C LYS A 13 17.65 0.17 8.11
N ALA A 14 17.02 1.15 7.46
CA ALA A 14 16.38 2.27 8.13
C ALA A 14 15.28 1.79 9.10
N LEU A 15 14.41 0.86 8.66
CA LEU A 15 13.37 0.25 9.49
C LEU A 15 13.91 -0.51 10.71
N SER A 16 15.12 -1.10 10.59
CA SER A 16 15.77 -1.81 11.69
C SER A 16 16.42 -0.90 12.74
N HIS A 17 16.53 0.40 12.46
CA HIS A 17 17.05 1.36 13.42
C HIS A 17 16.17 1.37 14.69
N PRO A 18 16.74 1.30 15.91
CA PRO A 18 15.96 1.21 17.15
C PRO A 18 14.89 2.30 17.29
N ASP A 19 15.25 3.53 16.92
CA ASP A 19 14.35 4.69 17.00
C ASP A 19 13.32 4.76 15.86
N ASN A 20 13.41 3.88 14.86
CA ASN A 20 12.40 3.71 13.80
C ASN A 20 11.38 2.61 14.09
N LYS A 21 11.43 1.99 15.27
CA LYS A 21 10.49 0.92 15.63
C LYS A 21 9.03 1.39 15.47
N GLY A 22 8.31 0.71 14.59
CA GLY A 22 6.90 1.02 14.30
C GLY A 22 6.68 2.21 13.35
N LYS A 23 7.73 2.83 12.80
CA LYS A 23 7.64 3.91 11.78
C LYS A 23 7.34 3.34 10.39
N ILE A 24 6.31 2.50 10.31
CA ILE A 24 5.85 1.82 9.09
C ILE A 24 4.79 2.63 8.33
N ILE A 25 4.71 3.93 8.55
CA ILE A 25 3.72 4.81 7.94
C ILE A 25 4.43 5.74 6.96
N TYR A 26 3.95 5.76 5.73
CA TYR A 26 4.37 6.70 4.69
C TYR A 26 3.17 7.51 4.20
N GLN A 27 3.43 8.68 3.62
CA GLN A 27 2.41 9.46 2.90
C GLN A 27 2.37 8.97 1.45
N VAL A 28 1.17 8.80 0.90
CA VAL A 28 0.95 8.45 -0.51
C VAL A 28 0.18 9.55 -1.19
N ALA A 29 0.76 10.14 -2.21
CA ALA A 29 0.13 11.04 -3.16
C ALA A 29 -0.51 10.24 -4.31
N THR A 30 -1.73 10.62 -4.67
CA THR A 30 -2.45 10.17 -5.87
C THR A 30 -3.00 11.39 -6.59
N VAL A 31 -3.48 11.20 -7.82
CA VAL A 31 -4.08 12.26 -8.64
C VAL A 31 -5.47 11.82 -9.06
N ASP A 32 -6.45 12.72 -9.02
CA ASP A 32 -7.81 12.45 -9.48
C ASP A 32 -8.03 12.73 -10.97
N ALA A 33 -9.26 12.55 -11.44
CA ALA A 33 -9.63 12.77 -12.84
C ALA A 33 -9.52 14.23 -13.30
N SER A 34 -9.51 15.21 -12.39
CA SER A 34 -9.28 16.62 -12.70
C SER A 34 -7.82 17.03 -12.54
N THR A 35 -6.91 16.06 -12.41
CA THR A 35 -5.48 16.25 -12.19
C THR A 35 -5.10 16.89 -10.86
N ALA A 36 -6.04 16.95 -9.90
CA ALA A 36 -5.77 17.48 -8.58
C ALA A 36 -5.05 16.45 -7.70
N PRO A 37 -4.00 16.85 -6.95
CA PRO A 37 -3.27 15.95 -6.06
C PRO A 37 -4.03 15.70 -4.75
N HIS A 38 -3.92 14.49 -4.23
CA HIS A 38 -4.47 14.07 -2.94
C HIS A 38 -3.42 13.30 -2.14
N ALA A 39 -3.27 13.58 -0.85
CA ALA A 39 -2.30 12.92 0.00
C ALA A 39 -2.95 12.33 1.27
N ARG A 40 -2.44 11.20 1.74
CA ARG A 40 -2.82 10.59 3.03
C ARG A 40 -1.73 9.64 3.53
N SER A 41 -1.76 9.36 4.83
CA SER A 41 -0.93 8.31 5.43
C SER A 41 -1.44 6.91 5.08
N GLN A 42 -0.52 5.98 4.85
CA GLN A 42 -0.77 4.55 4.63
C GLN A 42 0.25 3.72 5.40
N VAL A 43 -0.17 2.54 5.84
CA VAL A 43 0.68 1.62 6.60
C VAL A 43 1.37 0.66 5.62
N HIS A 44 2.69 0.61 5.63
CA HIS A 44 3.48 -0.44 5.00
C HIS A 44 3.18 -1.78 5.66
N ARG A 45 2.83 -2.80 4.87
CA ARG A 45 2.50 -4.13 5.38
C ARG A 45 3.59 -5.15 5.13
N ALA A 46 4.24 -5.09 3.97
CA ALA A 46 5.35 -5.97 3.60
C ALA A 46 6.00 -5.48 2.30
N PHE A 47 7.18 -6.02 2.01
CA PHE A 47 7.66 -6.18 0.63
C PHE A 47 7.21 -7.52 0.06
N MET A 48 7.02 -7.59 -1.25
CA MET A 48 6.90 -8.84 -2.00
C MET A 48 7.50 -8.65 -3.40
N ASN A 49 7.59 -9.72 -4.18
CA ASN A 49 8.01 -9.65 -5.58
C ASN A 49 7.36 -10.81 -6.35
N PRO A 50 7.22 -10.72 -7.69
CA PRO A 50 6.86 -11.86 -8.50
C PRO A 50 7.88 -13.01 -8.31
N GLU A 51 7.42 -14.26 -8.46
CA GLU A 51 8.28 -15.43 -8.30
C GLU A 51 9.50 -15.36 -9.23
N GLY A 52 10.69 -15.64 -8.70
CA GLY A 52 11.94 -15.57 -9.45
C GLY A 52 12.38 -14.16 -9.87
N ARG A 53 11.66 -13.11 -9.45
CA ARG A 53 11.92 -11.70 -9.81
C ARG A 53 12.24 -10.80 -8.61
N PRO A 54 13.26 -11.10 -7.79
CA PRO A 54 13.62 -10.26 -6.65
C PRO A 54 14.03 -8.83 -7.06
N ASP A 55 14.41 -8.63 -8.32
CA ASP A 55 14.70 -7.34 -8.95
C ASP A 55 13.45 -6.45 -9.17
N LEU A 56 12.26 -7.01 -9.01
CA LEU A 56 10.96 -6.34 -9.17
C LEU A 56 10.17 -6.28 -7.85
N PRO A 57 10.71 -5.64 -6.80
CA PRO A 57 10.02 -5.52 -5.51
C PRO A 57 8.77 -4.63 -5.60
N LEU A 58 7.74 -5.01 -4.85
CA LEU A 58 6.48 -4.30 -4.67
C LEU A 58 6.32 -3.96 -3.18
N LEU A 59 5.76 -2.77 -2.88
CA LEU A 59 5.29 -2.46 -1.54
C LEU A 59 3.85 -2.92 -1.39
N VAL A 60 3.57 -3.66 -0.31
CA VAL A 60 2.23 -4.11 0.05
C VAL A 60 1.62 -3.15 1.06
N THR A 61 0.40 -2.70 0.77
CA THR A 61 -0.48 -2.00 1.70
C THR A 61 -1.92 -2.49 1.52
N SER A 62 -2.86 -1.86 2.22
CA SER A 62 -4.28 -2.20 2.13
C SER A 62 -5.14 -0.95 2.17
N THR A 63 -6.38 -1.08 1.72
CA THR A 63 -7.34 0.02 1.81
C THR A 63 -8.78 -0.46 1.90
N ASP A 64 -9.69 0.47 2.11
CA ASP A 64 -11.13 0.24 1.95
C ASP A 64 -11.52 0.61 0.51
N VAL A 65 -12.17 -0.33 -0.18
CA VAL A 65 -12.59 -0.20 -1.60
C VAL A 65 -13.49 1.01 -1.86
N ARG A 66 -14.11 1.57 -0.82
CA ARG A 66 -15.04 2.70 -0.90
C ARG A 66 -14.33 4.05 -0.80
N THR A 67 -13.03 4.07 -0.54
CA THR A 67 -12.29 5.34 -0.32
C THR A 67 -12.01 6.09 -1.63
N PRO A 68 -11.93 7.44 -1.62
CA PRO A 68 -11.69 8.24 -2.82
C PRO A 68 -10.44 7.84 -3.61
N LYS A 69 -9.38 7.36 -2.93
CA LYS A 69 -8.15 6.91 -3.61
C LYS A 69 -8.38 5.76 -4.58
N VAL A 70 -9.39 4.94 -4.36
CA VAL A 70 -9.74 3.84 -5.27
C VAL A 70 -10.26 4.41 -6.57
N ALA A 71 -11.18 5.37 -6.52
CA ALA A 71 -11.67 6.07 -7.71
C ALA A 71 -10.55 6.84 -8.44
N GLN A 72 -9.66 7.49 -7.68
CA GLN A 72 -8.47 8.16 -8.23
C GLN A 72 -7.60 7.18 -9.01
N LEU A 73 -7.27 6.03 -8.40
CA LEU A 73 -6.43 4.98 -9.00
C LEU A 73 -7.09 4.20 -10.14
N ARG A 74 -8.42 4.28 -10.30
CA ARG A 74 -9.09 3.77 -11.50
C ARG A 74 -8.77 4.61 -12.73
N VAL A 75 -8.63 5.92 -12.56
CA VAL A 75 -8.40 6.86 -13.66
C VAL A 75 -6.91 7.12 -13.88
N ASN A 76 -6.12 7.21 -12.80
CA ASN A 76 -4.68 7.45 -12.86
C ASN A 76 -3.94 6.60 -11.83
N GLN A 77 -3.19 5.61 -12.31
CA GLN A 77 -2.47 4.66 -11.45
C GLN A 77 -1.16 5.22 -10.88
N ARG A 78 -0.73 6.43 -11.26
CA ARG A 78 0.52 7.03 -10.77
C ARG A 78 0.40 7.41 -9.30
N VAL A 79 1.44 7.08 -8.55
CA VAL A 79 1.60 7.45 -7.15
C VAL A 79 3.01 7.96 -6.88
N GLU A 80 3.13 8.79 -5.85
CA GLU A 80 4.40 9.07 -5.20
C GLU A 80 4.25 8.92 -3.70
N LEU A 81 5.22 8.27 -3.07
CA LEU A 81 5.27 8.06 -1.63
C LEU A 81 6.37 8.92 -1.04
N ALA A 82 6.14 9.43 0.16
CA ALA A 82 7.18 10.03 0.98
C ALA A 82 7.25 9.27 2.31
N TRP A 83 8.43 8.77 2.66
CA TRP A 83 8.67 8.01 3.87
C TRP A 83 9.85 8.60 4.63
N TRP A 84 9.55 9.26 5.74
CA TRP A 84 10.55 9.81 6.65
C TRP A 84 10.84 8.83 7.79
N MET A 85 12.12 8.55 8.01
CA MET A 85 12.63 7.64 9.03
C MET A 85 13.39 8.45 10.08
N GLU A 86 12.67 8.99 11.05
CA GLU A 86 13.18 9.95 12.05
C GLU A 86 14.46 9.49 12.77
N GLY A 87 14.55 8.20 13.13
CA GLY A 87 15.68 7.65 13.87
C GLY A 87 16.98 7.62 13.07
N SER A 88 16.91 7.18 11.81
CA SER A 88 18.08 7.10 10.93
C SER A 88 18.29 8.38 10.09
N GLN A 89 17.31 9.29 10.13
CA GLN A 89 17.24 10.51 9.33
C GLN A 89 17.34 10.23 7.82
N ASP A 90 16.73 9.13 7.37
CA ASP A 90 16.55 8.81 5.96
C ASP A 90 15.21 9.34 5.46
N GLN A 91 15.20 9.86 4.24
CA GLN A 91 13.97 10.07 3.48
C GLN A 91 13.99 9.20 2.22
N PHE A 92 12.90 8.48 1.99
CA PHE A 92 12.64 7.77 0.75
C PHE A 92 11.44 8.39 0.04
N ARG A 93 11.65 8.89 -1.18
CA ARG A 93 10.59 9.29 -2.10
C ARG A 93 10.47 8.24 -3.19
N ILE A 94 9.31 7.60 -3.29
CA ILE A 94 9.12 6.45 -4.18
C ILE A 94 8.02 6.78 -5.18
N SER A 95 8.36 6.98 -6.45
CA SER A 95 7.40 7.22 -7.52
C SER A 95 7.14 5.91 -8.26
N GLY A 96 5.90 5.69 -8.68
CA GLY A 96 5.50 4.38 -9.19
C GLY A 96 4.07 4.29 -9.68
N PHE A 97 3.61 3.05 -9.79
CA PHE A 97 2.23 2.70 -10.09
C PHE A 97 1.58 1.98 -8.91
N ALA A 98 0.29 2.18 -8.70
CA ALA A 98 -0.47 1.41 -7.73
C ALA A 98 -1.56 0.58 -8.40
N HIS A 99 -1.75 -0.64 -7.89
CA HIS A 99 -2.82 -1.55 -8.27
C HIS A 99 -3.60 -1.95 -7.02
N ILE A 100 -4.93 -1.86 -7.10
CA ILE A 100 -5.84 -2.29 -6.05
C ILE A 100 -6.59 -3.53 -6.51
N HIS A 101 -6.50 -4.59 -5.71
CA HIS A 101 -7.24 -5.83 -5.86
C HIS A 101 -8.30 -5.95 -4.75
N PRO A 102 -9.58 -5.70 -5.06
CA PRO A 102 -10.68 -5.74 -4.09
C PRO A 102 -11.15 -7.17 -3.81
N SER A 103 -12.11 -7.32 -2.89
CA SER A 103 -12.89 -8.55 -2.79
C SER A 103 -13.80 -8.73 -4.01
N PRO A 104 -13.96 -9.95 -4.54
CA PRO A 104 -14.99 -10.23 -5.55
C PRO A 104 -16.42 -10.01 -5.01
N ALA A 105 -16.59 -10.03 -3.68
CA ALA A 105 -17.86 -9.74 -3.02
C ALA A 105 -18.06 -8.23 -2.71
N ALA A 106 -17.15 -7.35 -3.13
CA ALA A 106 -17.30 -5.92 -2.93
C ALA A 106 -18.51 -5.36 -3.71
N PRO A 107 -19.17 -4.30 -3.21
CA PRO A 107 -20.39 -3.78 -3.82
C PRO A 107 -20.12 -3.03 -5.14
N GLY A 108 -20.92 -3.34 -6.17
CA GLY A 108 -20.93 -2.61 -7.45
C GLY A 108 -19.57 -2.62 -8.16
N ASP A 109 -19.21 -1.49 -8.77
CA ASP A 109 -17.95 -1.33 -9.51
C ASP A 109 -16.70 -1.43 -8.62
N ALA A 110 -16.86 -1.40 -7.30
CA ALA A 110 -15.77 -1.58 -6.35
C ALA A 110 -15.21 -3.02 -6.32
N SER A 111 -15.93 -3.99 -6.90
CA SER A 111 -15.48 -5.37 -7.11
C SER A 111 -14.42 -5.53 -8.20
N GLN A 112 -14.25 -4.53 -9.07
CA GLN A 112 -13.28 -4.61 -10.15
C GLN A 112 -11.92 -4.10 -9.70
N PRO A 113 -10.82 -4.81 -10.02
CA PRO A 113 -9.47 -4.30 -9.76
C PRO A 113 -9.20 -3.00 -10.53
N THR A 114 -8.24 -2.20 -10.07
CA THR A 114 -7.78 -1.04 -10.86
C THR A 114 -6.93 -1.53 -12.04
N PRO A 115 -6.89 -0.79 -13.17
CA PRO A 115 -6.05 -1.16 -14.31
C PRO A 115 -4.57 -1.33 -13.92
N ILE A 116 -3.86 -2.20 -14.64
CA ILE A 116 -2.40 -2.34 -14.54
C ILE A 116 -1.78 -1.69 -15.79
N PRO A 117 -1.01 -0.60 -15.65
CA PRO A 117 -0.33 0.05 -16.77
C PRO A 117 0.64 -0.88 -17.50
N ALA A 118 0.89 -0.65 -18.79
CA ALA A 118 1.79 -1.48 -19.58
C ALA A 118 3.24 -1.40 -19.08
N GLU A 119 3.63 -0.28 -18.47
CA GLU A 119 4.97 -0.03 -17.93
C GLU A 119 5.19 -0.64 -16.53
N ALA A 120 4.14 -1.17 -15.90
CA ALA A 120 4.20 -1.79 -14.58
C ALA A 120 4.66 -3.26 -14.69
N ALA A 121 5.93 -3.48 -15.05
CA ALA A 121 6.48 -4.81 -15.34
C ALA A 121 6.30 -5.84 -14.20
N ALA A 122 6.36 -5.44 -12.93
CA ALA A 122 6.19 -6.34 -11.79
C ALA A 122 4.72 -6.78 -11.65
N LEU A 123 3.79 -5.83 -11.72
CA LEU A 123 2.36 -6.11 -11.69
C LEU A 123 1.92 -6.91 -12.93
N LYS A 124 2.48 -6.64 -14.10
CA LYS A 124 2.26 -7.44 -15.32
C LYS A 124 2.81 -8.86 -15.19
N ALA A 125 3.96 -9.04 -14.54
CA ALA A 125 4.47 -10.39 -14.25
C ALA A 125 3.53 -11.16 -13.31
N LEU A 126 2.91 -10.49 -12.32
CA LEU A 126 1.88 -11.12 -11.48
C LEU A 126 0.62 -11.48 -12.29
N GLU A 127 0.16 -10.58 -13.18
CA GLU A 127 -1.01 -10.82 -14.04
C GLU A 127 -0.79 -11.97 -15.03
N ALA A 128 0.42 -12.13 -15.56
CA ALA A 128 0.77 -13.18 -16.51
C ALA A 128 0.99 -14.57 -15.87
N THR A 129 1.05 -14.64 -14.54
CA THR A 129 1.26 -15.89 -13.79
C THR A 129 -0.04 -16.33 -13.13
N THR A 130 -0.08 -17.53 -12.56
CA THR A 130 -1.21 -18.03 -11.75
C THR A 130 -1.24 -17.41 -10.35
N PHE A 131 -0.87 -16.13 -10.20
CA PHE A 131 -0.79 -15.47 -8.91
C PHE A 131 -2.18 -15.39 -8.28
N ASP A 132 -2.34 -16.01 -7.10
CA ASP A 132 -3.60 -16.02 -6.36
C ASP A 132 -3.76 -14.71 -5.57
N TRP A 133 -4.34 -13.72 -6.24
CA TRP A 133 -4.61 -12.41 -5.67
C TRP A 133 -5.54 -12.45 -4.45
N GLU A 134 -6.54 -13.33 -4.47
CA GLU A 134 -7.49 -13.46 -3.37
C GLU A 134 -6.83 -14.09 -2.15
N ALA A 135 -6.04 -15.15 -2.33
CA ALA A 135 -5.24 -15.73 -1.26
C ALA A 135 -4.30 -14.69 -0.65
N LYS A 136 -3.63 -13.87 -1.48
CA LYS A 136 -2.76 -12.80 -0.96
C LYS A 136 -3.54 -11.74 -0.20
N ARG A 137 -4.71 -11.33 -0.71
CA ARG A 137 -5.60 -10.37 -0.05
C ARG A 137 -6.04 -10.86 1.32
N LEU A 138 -6.49 -12.12 1.42
CA LEU A 138 -6.90 -12.74 2.68
C LEU A 138 -5.72 -12.95 3.64
N GLU A 139 -4.53 -13.30 3.14
CA GLU A 139 -3.31 -13.39 3.95
C GLU A 139 -3.02 -12.05 4.66
N ILE A 140 -3.11 -10.92 3.96
CA ILE A 140 -2.90 -9.59 4.55
C ILE A 140 -4.05 -9.21 5.48
N PHE A 141 -5.31 -9.50 5.12
CA PHE A 141 -6.47 -9.24 5.97
C PHE A 141 -6.39 -9.97 7.32
N ASN A 142 -5.99 -11.25 7.31
CA ASN A 142 -5.89 -12.08 8.50
C ASN A 142 -4.82 -11.57 9.48
N LYS A 143 -3.78 -10.89 8.98
CA LYS A 143 -2.74 -10.25 9.80
C LYS A 143 -3.19 -8.96 10.49
N MET A 144 -4.36 -8.42 10.14
CA MET A 144 -4.88 -7.20 10.78
C MET A 144 -5.28 -7.48 12.25
N SER A 145 -5.25 -6.47 13.11
CA SER A 145 -5.83 -6.61 14.46
C SER A 145 -7.37 -6.70 14.38
N PRO A 146 -8.06 -7.24 15.41
CA PRO A 146 -9.52 -7.22 15.46
C PRO A 146 -10.10 -5.81 15.31
N SER A 147 -9.48 -4.82 15.96
CA SER A 147 -9.88 -3.42 15.86
C SER A 147 -9.68 -2.82 14.47
N MET A 148 -8.59 -3.20 13.79
CA MET A 148 -8.36 -2.78 12.41
C MET A 148 -9.38 -3.43 11.48
N ARG A 149 -9.70 -4.72 11.65
CA ARG A 149 -10.76 -5.38 10.88
C ARG A 149 -12.11 -4.68 11.02
N ALA A 150 -12.45 -4.24 12.23
CA ALA A 150 -13.68 -3.50 12.50
C ALA A 150 -13.79 -2.18 11.73
N SER A 151 -12.67 -1.54 11.37
CA SER A 151 -12.68 -0.30 10.59
C SER A 151 -13.28 -0.45 9.19
N TRP A 152 -13.33 -1.67 8.63
CA TRP A 152 -14.00 -1.94 7.35
C TRP A 152 -15.51 -2.21 7.49
N CYS A 153 -16.04 -2.31 8.70
CA CYS A 153 -17.48 -2.48 8.96
C CYS A 153 -18.21 -1.14 9.16
N VAL A 154 -17.54 0.00 8.95
CA VAL A 154 -18.20 1.31 9.04
C VAL A 154 -19.30 1.39 7.98
N PRO A 155 -20.54 1.85 8.31
CA PRO A 155 -21.68 1.79 7.38
C PRO A 155 -21.51 2.61 6.09
N ARG A 156 -20.75 3.70 6.14
CA ARG A 156 -20.51 4.61 5.01
C ARG A 156 -19.03 4.59 4.62
N ALA A 157 -18.74 5.01 3.39
CA ALA A 157 -17.38 5.13 2.91
C ALA A 157 -16.54 6.06 3.82
N PRO A 158 -15.28 5.71 4.14
CA PRO A 158 -14.43 6.59 4.93
C PRO A 158 -14.26 7.97 4.27
N GLY A 159 -14.44 9.03 5.06
CA GLY A 159 -14.49 10.43 4.59
C GLY A 159 -15.89 10.95 4.27
N SER A 160 -16.93 10.11 4.33
CA SER A 160 -18.32 10.55 4.21
C SER A 160 -18.75 11.39 5.40
N LYS A 161 -19.76 12.25 5.19
CA LYS A 161 -20.39 13.03 6.25
C LYS A 161 -20.93 12.10 7.35
N LEU A 162 -20.68 12.48 8.60
CA LEU A 162 -21.26 11.92 9.81
C LEU A 162 -22.08 13.01 10.50
N ASP A 163 -23.33 12.74 10.86
CA ASP A 163 -24.18 13.76 11.48
C ASP A 163 -23.88 13.88 12.98
N SER A 164 -23.55 12.78 13.66
CA SER A 164 -23.07 12.79 15.06
C SER A 164 -22.12 11.64 15.39
N TYR A 165 -21.14 11.88 16.27
CA TYR A 165 -20.27 10.84 16.83
C TYR A 165 -21.02 9.79 17.67
N GLU A 166 -22.24 10.10 18.11
CA GLU A 166 -23.11 9.13 18.80
C GLU A 166 -23.45 7.91 17.93
N GLU A 167 -23.50 8.08 16.60
CA GLU A 167 -23.71 6.97 15.66
C GLU A 167 -22.60 5.91 15.76
N GLN A 168 -21.37 6.32 16.12
CA GLN A 168 -20.22 5.41 16.19
C GLN A 168 -20.32 4.41 17.33
N LYS A 169 -21.11 4.70 18.37
CA LYS A 169 -21.32 3.78 19.50
C LYS A 169 -21.98 2.46 19.07
N LYS A 170 -22.63 2.44 17.89
CA LYS A 170 -23.28 1.27 17.30
C LYS A 170 -22.37 0.48 16.37
N TRP A 171 -21.17 0.99 16.05
CA TRP A 171 -20.26 0.31 15.14
C TRP A 171 -19.51 -0.79 15.88
N PRO A 172 -19.16 -1.90 15.20
CA PRO A 172 -18.33 -2.92 15.82
C PRO A 172 -16.97 -2.30 16.19
N ARG A 173 -16.49 -2.63 17.40
CA ARG A 173 -15.16 -2.19 17.87
C ARG A 173 -14.07 -3.17 17.49
N GLU A 174 -14.44 -4.44 17.38
CA GLU A 174 -13.55 -5.54 17.05
C GLU A 174 -14.30 -6.51 16.14
N VAL A 175 -13.55 -7.15 15.24
CA VAL A 175 -14.04 -8.23 14.39
C VAL A 175 -13.03 -9.39 14.52
N PRO A 176 -13.38 -10.48 15.22
CA PRO A 176 -12.50 -11.65 15.33
C PRO A 176 -12.41 -12.41 14.00
N LEU A 177 -11.35 -13.20 13.82
CA LEU A 177 -11.26 -14.13 12.68
C LEU A 177 -12.09 -15.39 12.88
N GLU A 178 -12.38 -15.72 14.14
CA GLU A 178 -13.21 -16.85 14.56
C GLU A 178 -14.51 -16.26 15.15
N PRO A 179 -15.57 -16.11 14.34
CA PRO A 179 -16.85 -15.58 14.79
C PRO A 179 -17.44 -16.40 15.93
N GLN A 180 -17.99 -15.74 16.95
CA GLN A 180 -18.64 -16.41 18.08
C GLN A 180 -20.17 -16.42 17.96
N ASN A 181 -20.72 -15.59 17.07
CA ASN A 181 -22.14 -15.44 16.85
C ASN A 181 -22.40 -14.95 15.41
N GLY A 182 -23.68 -14.91 15.00
CA GLY A 182 -24.06 -14.50 13.65
C GLY A 182 -23.83 -13.02 13.34
N GLU A 183 -23.63 -12.15 14.34
CA GLU A 183 -23.25 -10.75 14.13
C GLU A 183 -21.77 -10.64 13.78
N ASP A 184 -20.91 -11.37 14.49
CA ASP A 184 -19.48 -11.47 14.18
C ASP A 184 -19.25 -12.00 12.77
N GLU A 185 -20.03 -13.01 12.34
CA GLU A 185 -19.94 -13.58 11.00
C GLU A 185 -20.30 -12.54 9.93
N LYS A 186 -21.40 -11.81 10.11
CA LYS A 186 -21.80 -10.71 9.21
C LYS A 186 -20.75 -9.61 9.16
N ASN A 187 -20.19 -9.23 10.30
CA ASN A 187 -19.16 -8.21 10.38
C ASN A 187 -17.86 -8.68 9.71
N LEU A 188 -17.46 -9.93 9.89
CA LEU A 188 -16.28 -10.49 9.23
C LEU A 188 -16.44 -10.50 7.71
N GLU A 189 -17.59 -10.92 7.20
CA GLU A 189 -17.86 -10.91 5.76
C GLU A 189 -17.94 -9.48 5.19
N MET A 190 -18.54 -8.54 5.92
CA MET A 190 -18.52 -7.12 5.53
C MET A 190 -17.10 -6.53 5.53
N ALA A 191 -16.30 -6.86 6.54
CA ALA A 191 -14.91 -6.40 6.60
C ALA A 191 -14.10 -6.95 5.42
N LYS A 192 -14.27 -8.24 5.10
CA LYS A 192 -13.65 -8.87 3.93
C LYS A 192 -14.13 -8.25 2.63
N SER A 193 -15.41 -7.93 2.47
CA SER A 193 -15.95 -7.33 1.24
C SER A 193 -15.41 -5.93 0.99
N ASN A 194 -15.19 -5.15 2.06
CA ASN A 194 -14.68 -3.78 1.94
C ASN A 194 -13.13 -3.71 1.92
N PHE A 195 -12.43 -4.76 2.36
CA PHE A 195 -10.97 -4.82 2.34
C PHE A 195 -10.42 -5.05 0.93
N ALA A 196 -9.46 -4.20 0.55
CA ALA A 196 -8.69 -4.32 -0.69
C ALA A 196 -7.19 -4.46 -0.41
N LEU A 197 -6.53 -5.34 -1.17
CA LEU A 197 -5.08 -5.37 -1.29
C LEU A 197 -4.66 -4.20 -2.18
N MET A 198 -3.62 -3.47 -1.78
CA MET A 198 -3.04 -2.41 -2.60
C MET A 198 -1.55 -2.68 -2.75
N LEU A 199 -1.09 -2.85 -3.99
CA LEU A 199 0.31 -3.00 -4.32
C LEU A 199 0.83 -1.73 -4.98
N ILE A 200 2.07 -1.37 -4.67
CA ILE A 200 2.76 -0.24 -5.26
C ILE A 200 4.03 -0.76 -5.90
N GLU A 201 4.18 -0.50 -7.20
CA GLU A 201 5.36 -0.82 -7.99
C GLU A 201 6.25 0.41 -8.16
N PRO A 202 7.44 0.44 -7.52
CA PRO A 202 8.41 1.50 -7.70
C PRO A 202 9.00 1.50 -9.11
N ILE A 203 9.12 2.70 -9.69
CA ILE A 203 9.90 2.95 -10.90
C ILE A 203 11.06 3.91 -10.64
N SER A 204 10.95 4.72 -9.59
CA SER A 204 11.97 5.66 -9.15
C SER A 204 11.99 5.70 -7.63
N VAL A 205 13.17 5.67 -7.03
CA VAL A 205 13.39 5.85 -5.60
C VAL A 205 14.45 6.92 -5.40
N ASP A 206 14.09 8.02 -4.76
CA ASP A 206 14.98 9.10 -4.36
C ASP A 206 15.24 8.97 -2.86
N TRP A 207 16.44 8.52 -2.52
CA TRP A 207 16.88 8.28 -1.14
C TRP A 207 17.85 9.36 -0.70
N VAL A 208 17.48 10.09 0.36
CA VAL A 208 18.30 11.11 1.01
C VAL A 208 18.72 10.60 2.39
N GLU A 209 20.02 10.61 2.67
CA GLU A 209 20.64 10.26 3.95
C GLU A 209 21.05 11.56 4.66
N LEU A 210 20.27 12.03 5.65
CA LEU A 210 20.56 13.24 6.42
C LEU A 210 21.28 12.97 7.75
N GLY A 211 21.31 11.71 8.19
CA GLY A 211 21.96 11.29 9.44
C GLY A 211 23.48 11.23 9.40
N ILE A 212 24.11 11.62 8.29
CA ILE A 212 25.56 11.55 8.04
C ILE A 212 26.08 12.88 7.50
N GLN A 213 27.38 13.14 7.68
CA GLN A 213 28.04 14.35 7.17
C GLN A 213 29.28 14.02 6.31
N PRO A 214 29.40 14.56 5.08
CA PRO A 214 28.36 15.31 4.37
C PRO A 214 27.13 14.43 4.07
N ASN A 215 25.96 15.05 3.98
CA ASN A 215 24.72 14.38 3.58
C ASN A 215 24.92 13.64 2.25
N ARG A 216 24.11 12.60 1.98
CA ARG A 216 24.15 11.87 0.70
C ARG A 216 22.77 11.78 0.08
N ARG A 217 22.74 11.64 -1.25
CA ARG A 217 21.52 11.37 -2.00
C ARG A 217 21.82 10.39 -3.14
N THR A 218 21.00 9.36 -3.26
CA THR A 218 21.03 8.41 -4.38
C THR A 218 19.66 8.33 -5.02
N ILE A 219 19.62 8.47 -6.34
CA ILE A 219 18.42 8.25 -7.15
C ILE A 219 18.55 6.88 -7.85
N PHE A 220 17.55 6.04 -7.66
CA PHE A 220 17.41 4.76 -8.32
C PHE A 220 16.29 4.87 -9.34
N THR A 221 16.57 4.53 -10.59
CA THR A 221 15.56 4.58 -11.66
C THR A 221 15.48 3.21 -12.33
N ARG A 222 14.26 2.76 -12.62
CA ARG A 222 14.03 1.51 -13.35
C ARG A 222 13.60 1.80 -14.78
N GLU A 223 14.36 1.27 -15.72
CA GLU A 223 14.01 1.24 -17.15
C GLU A 223 13.61 -0.19 -17.52
N GLY A 224 12.31 -0.42 -17.69
CA GLY A 224 11.74 -1.76 -17.83
C GLY A 224 11.98 -2.58 -16.56
N GLU A 225 12.93 -3.51 -16.61
CA GLU A 225 13.27 -4.42 -15.51
C GLU A 225 14.63 -4.09 -14.86
N LYS A 226 15.41 -3.19 -15.45
CA LYS A 226 16.76 -2.89 -15.00
C LYS A 226 16.77 -1.64 -14.13
N TRP A 227 17.36 -1.77 -12.94
CA TRP A 227 17.65 -0.63 -12.07
C TRP A 227 19.00 -0.01 -12.39
N THR A 228 19.04 1.32 -12.40
CA THR A 228 20.26 2.13 -12.43
C THR A 228 20.32 2.97 -11.16
N GLU A 229 21.54 3.32 -10.75
CA GLU A 229 21.80 4.14 -9.57
C GLU A 229 22.62 5.37 -9.97
N GLN A 230 22.21 6.53 -9.46
CA GLN A 230 22.89 7.79 -9.67
C GLN A 230 23.08 8.50 -8.33
N LEU A 231 24.34 8.86 -8.02
CA LEU A 231 24.62 9.78 -6.92
C LEU A 231 24.15 11.19 -7.31
N ALA A 232 23.47 11.86 -6.39
CA ALA A 232 22.95 13.21 -6.58
C ALA A 232 23.42 14.13 -5.46
N ILE A 233 23.35 15.43 -5.70
CA ILE A 233 23.59 16.43 -4.66
C ILE A 233 22.42 16.36 -3.66
N PRO A 234 22.69 16.28 -2.34
CA PRO A 234 21.67 16.28 -1.29
C PRO A 234 20.74 17.49 -1.36
#